data_AF-A0A6H9GXD4-F1
#
_entry.id   AF-A0A6H9GXD4-F1
#
_cell.length_a   1.000
_cell.length_b   1.000
_cell.length_c   1.000
_cell.angle_alpha   90.00
_cell.angle_beta   90.00
_cell.angle_gamma   90.00
#
_symmetry.space_group_name_H-M   'P 1'
#
loop_
_entity.id
_entity.type
_entity.pdbx_description
1 polymer ?
#
loop_
_entity_poly.entity_id
_entity_poly.type
_entity_poly.pdbx_seq_one_letter_code
_entity_poly.pdbx_strand_id
1 'polypeptide(L)'
;MNNRLCLHLMANREKGFALPLAVLIGLILMVTGMTMIMRAQGDQSKAIAQKVQADALRSSETGVARVQDLLNSVRVMATVDSNCTSGDCWQNAEVVNNPSTNLQRHLKKLVDAAPSCSNPNDADTLKAKINELRGLAKPSVDGEGNQWFPLGNNRYYRVVGYNFDDTSPPPDGLGWGVLTLEGRSRISAATDLTKTLPDIDSDDNAASRNRVVVTIPILDSPPLAFNRTTVPALWISGGKADNGAKFQGDVVEEVVSPGCNINQNKIQQPTPAPNPPYTAQFVGVFFPNLPPIPTGLPSGQNIPLLNTSQTFPRPGDTPTTRTINGQSVPVYEYIVDNINLDEEDDEKITITPGQRVVFYVRGNINGAIEHACGSATGCKPGNLQIYANNELASTAPQICLRGDQKLEAFIFAPDYSLGKTGNDTFLGAAWGKNWGQISGCPSSTSSGAVAVTQRVEWTDLIQDLKPQFPRLGNIANWCEEPIDTAPGASECN
;
A
#
# COMPACT_ATOMS: atom_id res chain seq x y z
N MET A 1 -118.81 20.56 30.10
CA MET A 1 -117.67 19.83 30.70
C MET A 1 -116.57 19.79 29.63
N ASN A 2 -115.57 20.68 29.70
CA ASN A 2 -114.28 20.48 30.39
C ASN A 2 -113.56 19.25 29.81
N ASN A 3 -112.48 19.34 29.03
CA ASN A 3 -111.29 20.20 29.19
C ASN A 3 -110.75 20.71 27.85
N ARG A 4 -110.68 22.03 27.72
CA ARG A 4 -109.82 22.78 26.80
C ARG A 4 -108.51 23.15 27.53
N LEU A 5 -107.48 23.45 26.75
CA LEU A 5 -106.23 24.13 27.15
C LEU A 5 -105.26 23.31 28.02
N CYS A 6 -104.26 22.66 27.41
CA CYS A 6 -102.83 22.81 27.79
C CYS A 6 -101.89 21.98 26.88
N LEU A 7 -101.99 22.09 25.55
CA LEU A 7 -101.04 21.37 24.67
C LEU A 7 -100.87 22.01 23.29
N HIS A 8 -101.01 23.34 23.22
CA HIS A 8 -100.81 24.10 21.98
C HIS A 8 -99.84 25.28 22.12
N LEU A 9 -98.96 25.24 23.14
CA LEU A 9 -97.98 26.31 23.41
C LEU A 9 -96.53 25.83 23.59
N MET A 10 -96.17 24.65 23.06
CA MET A 10 -94.78 24.15 23.03
C MET A 10 -94.34 23.65 21.64
N ALA A 11 -94.87 24.20 20.54
CA ALA A 11 -94.51 23.74 19.20
C ALA A 11 -93.89 24.80 18.27
N ASN A 12 -93.77 26.07 18.67
CA ASN A 12 -93.29 27.15 17.79
C ASN A 12 -92.37 28.17 18.48
N ARG A 13 -91.27 27.68 19.04
CA ARG A 13 -90.10 28.49 19.44
C ARG A 13 -88.89 27.57 19.38
N GLU A 14 -88.41 27.23 18.18
CA GLU A 14 -87.09 27.64 17.71
C GLU A 14 -86.90 27.11 16.27
N LYS A 15 -87.16 27.93 15.25
CA LYS A 15 -86.81 27.59 13.84
C LYS A 15 -85.95 28.65 13.15
N GLY A 16 -85.40 29.61 13.91
CA GLY A 16 -84.53 30.68 13.38
C GLY A 16 -83.04 30.53 13.70
N PHE A 17 -82.65 29.69 14.67
CA PHE A 17 -81.28 29.64 15.20
C PHE A 17 -80.49 28.37 14.84
N ALA A 18 -81.15 27.33 14.33
CA ALA A 18 -80.51 26.06 13.97
C ALA A 18 -79.62 26.19 12.73
N LEU A 19 -79.99 27.04 11.77
CA LEU A 19 -79.26 27.18 10.50
C LEU A 19 -77.94 27.97 10.66
N PRO A 20 -77.88 29.10 11.39
CA PRO A 20 -76.61 29.73 11.74
C PRO A 20 -75.72 28.83 12.60
N LEU A 21 -76.28 28.10 13.57
CA LEU A 21 -75.52 27.20 14.46
C LEU A 21 -74.92 26.01 13.69
N ALA A 22 -75.68 25.39 12.78
CA ALA A 22 -75.20 24.29 11.94
C ALA A 22 -74.08 24.74 10.98
N VAL A 23 -74.20 25.95 10.40
CA VAL A 23 -73.14 26.54 9.57
C VAL A 23 -71.89 26.82 10.40
N LEU A 24 -72.04 27.35 11.61
CA LEU A 24 -70.91 27.70 12.49
C LEU A 24 -70.18 26.45 13.02
N ILE A 25 -70.91 25.40 13.39
CA ILE A 25 -70.34 24.09 13.76
C ILE A 25 -69.65 23.44 12.55
N GLY A 26 -70.27 23.51 11.36
CA GLY A 26 -69.67 23.02 10.11
C GLY A 26 -68.35 23.73 9.77
N LEU A 27 -68.29 25.05 9.97
CA LEU A 27 -67.09 25.86 9.74
C LEU A 27 -65.98 25.54 10.75
N ILE A 28 -66.31 25.36 12.03
CA ILE A 28 -65.33 24.94 13.05
C ILE A 28 -64.77 23.56 12.73
N LEU A 29 -65.62 22.60 12.37
CA LEU A 29 -65.18 21.25 11.98
C LEU A 29 -64.29 21.27 10.72
N MET A 30 -64.63 22.09 9.74
CA MET A 30 -63.84 22.25 8.51
C MET A 30 -62.47 22.87 8.79
N VAL A 31 -62.40 23.90 9.64
CA VAL A 31 -61.14 24.52 10.06
C VAL A 31 -60.28 23.53 10.86
N THR A 32 -60.87 22.77 11.79
CA THR A 32 -60.12 21.71 12.51
C THR A 32 -59.68 20.57 11.60
N GLY A 33 -60.46 20.23 10.57
CA GLY A 33 -60.07 19.25 9.56
C GLY A 33 -58.92 19.74 8.70
N MET A 34 -58.94 21.00 8.25
CA MET A 34 -57.85 21.63 7.49
C MET A 34 -56.56 21.70 8.31
N THR A 35 -56.63 22.07 9.59
CA THR A 35 -55.43 22.13 10.45
C THR A 35 -54.86 20.74 10.75
N MET A 36 -55.70 19.72 10.93
CA MET A 36 -55.25 18.33 11.05
C MET A 36 -54.62 17.81 9.75
N ILE A 37 -55.16 18.16 8.58
CA ILE A 37 -54.57 17.80 7.28
C ILE A 37 -53.23 18.51 7.08
N MET A 38 -53.13 19.81 7.39
CA MET A 38 -51.87 20.55 7.30
C MET A 38 -50.80 20.00 8.26
N ARG A 39 -51.18 19.63 9.48
CA ARG A 39 -50.28 18.99 10.43
C ARG A 39 -49.86 17.58 9.98
N ALA A 40 -50.80 16.79 9.46
CA ALA A 40 -50.51 15.46 8.92
C ALA A 40 -49.59 15.52 7.69
N GLN A 41 -49.76 16.52 6.82
CA GLN A 41 -48.85 16.79 5.70
C GLN A 41 -47.46 17.20 6.19
N GLY A 42 -47.38 18.04 7.22
CA GLY A 42 -46.12 18.42 7.86
C GLY A 42 -45.39 17.23 8.52
N ASP A 43 -46.12 16.38 9.25
CA ASP A 43 -45.56 15.18 9.90
C ASP A 43 -45.12 14.13 8.87
N GLN A 44 -45.87 13.95 7.78
CA GLN A 44 -45.48 13.10 6.65
C GLN A 44 -44.22 13.64 5.96
N SER A 45 -44.16 14.94 5.69
CA SER A 45 -42.99 15.58 5.08
C SER A 45 -41.74 15.43 5.95
N LYS A 46 -41.87 15.60 7.27
CA LYS A 46 -40.77 15.41 8.22
C LYS A 46 -40.31 13.95 8.28
N ALA A 47 -41.23 13.00 8.33
CA ALA A 47 -40.91 11.58 8.34
C ALA A 47 -40.23 11.13 7.04
N ILE A 48 -40.65 11.67 5.89
CA ILE A 48 -39.99 11.45 4.59
C ILE A 48 -38.57 12.03 4.61
N ALA A 49 -38.38 13.26 5.07
CA ALA A 49 -37.06 13.88 5.17
C ALA A 49 -36.11 13.10 6.08
N GLN A 50 -36.58 12.65 7.24
CA GLN A 50 -35.80 11.81 8.16
C GLN A 50 -35.42 10.45 7.55
N LYS A 51 -36.36 9.82 6.83
CA LYS A 51 -36.10 8.57 6.12
C LYS A 51 -35.05 8.76 5.02
N VAL A 52 -35.19 9.81 4.24
CA VAL A 52 -34.27 10.16 3.14
C VAL A 52 -32.87 10.45 3.68
N GLN A 53 -32.76 11.14 4.82
CA GLN A 53 -31.49 11.38 5.52
C GLN A 53 -30.86 10.09 6.04
N ALA A 54 -31.64 9.22 6.70
CA ALA A 54 -31.15 7.93 7.17
C ALA A 54 -30.67 7.05 6.00
N ASP A 55 -31.36 7.09 4.86
CA ASP A 55 -30.96 6.36 3.66
C ASP A 55 -29.72 6.97 2.97
N ALA A 56 -29.55 8.29 3.04
CA ALA A 56 -28.33 8.95 2.58
C ALA A 56 -27.12 8.56 3.45
N LEU A 57 -27.26 8.55 4.78
CA LEU A 57 -26.23 8.06 5.70
C LEU A 57 -25.85 6.60 5.44
N ARG A 58 -26.86 5.71 5.29
CA ARG A 58 -26.61 4.31 4.91
C ARG A 58 -25.86 4.17 3.59
N SER A 59 -26.10 5.10 2.66
CA SER A 59 -25.38 5.13 1.38
C SER A 59 -23.92 5.51 1.57
N SER A 60 -23.63 6.49 2.44
CA SER A 60 -22.25 6.83 2.84
C SER A 60 -21.56 5.65 3.53
N GLU A 61 -22.22 4.99 4.49
CA GLU A 61 -21.69 3.82 5.21
C GLU A 61 -21.36 2.66 4.27
N THR A 62 -22.27 2.37 3.34
CA THR A 62 -22.04 1.35 2.30
C THR A 62 -20.87 1.75 1.39
N GLY A 63 -20.76 3.04 1.06
CA GLY A 63 -19.62 3.60 0.34
C GLY A 63 -18.30 3.39 1.08
N VAL A 64 -18.24 3.67 2.39
CA VAL A 64 -17.04 3.46 3.23
C VAL A 64 -16.62 2.00 3.17
N ALA A 65 -17.56 1.07 3.41
CA ALA A 65 -17.27 -0.36 3.38
C ALA A 65 -16.73 -0.82 2.02
N ARG A 66 -17.30 -0.30 0.92
CA ARG A 66 -16.85 -0.62 -0.45
C ARG A 66 -15.44 -0.09 -0.74
N VAL A 67 -15.14 1.13 -0.33
CA VAL A 67 -13.78 1.69 -0.48
C VAL A 67 -12.77 0.93 0.38
N GLN A 68 -13.14 0.56 1.61
CA GLN A 68 -12.28 -0.27 2.47
C GLN A 68 -12.00 -1.65 1.86
N ASP A 69 -12.99 -2.30 1.24
CA ASP A 69 -12.79 -3.58 0.54
C ASP A 69 -11.83 -3.44 -0.64
N LEU A 70 -11.99 -2.38 -1.43
CA LEU A 70 -11.09 -2.06 -2.55
C LEU A 70 -9.66 -1.81 -2.07
N LEU A 71 -9.47 -1.00 -1.03
CA LEU A 71 -8.16 -0.71 -0.46
C LEU A 71 -7.54 -1.94 0.21
N ASN A 72 -8.33 -2.80 0.86
CA ASN A 72 -7.81 -4.06 1.40
C ASN A 72 -7.38 -5.04 0.30
N SER A 73 -8.00 -4.96 -0.87
CA SER A 73 -7.65 -5.75 -2.05
C SER A 73 -6.41 -5.23 -2.78
N VAL A 74 -6.21 -3.91 -2.79
CA VAL A 74 -5.07 -3.24 -3.44
C VAL A 74 -4.36 -2.34 -2.43
N ARG A 75 -3.72 -2.94 -1.42
CA ARG A 75 -3.24 -2.23 -0.23
C ARG A 75 -2.24 -1.10 -0.49
N VAL A 76 -1.46 -1.20 -1.57
CA VAL A 76 -0.55 -0.13 -2.00
C VAL A 76 -1.29 1.16 -2.37
N MET A 77 -2.57 1.09 -2.71
CA MET A 77 -3.38 2.28 -2.99
C MET A 77 -3.74 3.05 -1.71
N ALA A 78 -3.60 2.45 -0.53
CA ALA A 78 -3.87 3.12 0.74
C ALA A 78 -2.71 4.05 1.19
N THR A 79 -1.60 4.11 0.45
CA THR A 79 -0.46 4.98 0.76
C THR A 79 -0.33 6.15 -0.22
N VAL A 80 -1.38 6.43 -0.99
CA VAL A 80 -1.40 7.48 -2.01
C VAL A 80 -2.76 8.16 -2.01
N ASP A 81 -2.79 9.44 -2.36
CA ASP A 81 -4.01 10.22 -2.41
C ASP A 81 -4.96 9.75 -3.52
N SER A 82 -6.24 10.11 -3.38
CA SER A 82 -7.22 9.89 -4.47
C SER A 82 -6.89 10.73 -5.72
N ASN A 83 -6.54 12.00 -5.53
CA ASN A 83 -6.39 13.00 -6.59
C ASN A 83 -5.02 13.66 -6.47
N CYS A 84 -4.37 13.93 -7.61
CA CYS A 84 -3.08 14.60 -7.64
C CYS A 84 -2.87 15.35 -8.96
N THR A 85 -2.08 16.42 -8.95
CA THR A 85 -1.68 17.15 -10.17
C THR A 85 -0.64 16.38 -10.99
N SER A 86 0.17 15.56 -10.34
CA SER A 86 1.19 14.70 -10.96
C SER A 86 1.62 13.60 -10.00
N GLY A 87 2.07 12.46 -10.53
CA GLY A 87 2.66 11.39 -9.73
C GLY A 87 1.67 10.30 -9.30
N ASP A 88 1.92 9.73 -8.13
CA ASP A 88 1.22 8.56 -7.59
C ASP A 88 -0.07 8.97 -6.87
N CYS A 89 -1.22 8.66 -7.48
CA CYS A 89 -2.56 8.81 -6.88
C CYS A 89 -3.56 7.88 -7.56
N TRP A 90 -4.77 7.70 -6.98
CA TRP A 90 -5.78 6.80 -7.54
C TRP A 90 -6.20 7.21 -8.95
N GLN A 91 -6.35 8.51 -9.20
CA GLN A 91 -6.72 9.04 -10.51
C GLN A 91 -5.75 8.60 -11.63
N ASN A 92 -4.47 8.47 -11.31
CA ASN A 92 -3.41 8.06 -12.23
C ASN A 92 -3.04 6.57 -12.12
N ALA A 93 -3.73 5.81 -11.26
CA ALA A 93 -3.46 4.40 -11.01
C ALA A 93 -3.84 3.56 -12.23
N GLU A 94 -2.83 3.14 -12.99
CA GLU A 94 -3.01 2.29 -14.16
C GLU A 94 -1.92 1.22 -14.25
N VAL A 95 -2.32 0.07 -14.79
CA VAL A 95 -1.40 -1.03 -15.10
C VAL A 95 -0.94 -0.85 -16.53
N VAL A 96 0.25 -0.28 -16.70
CA VAL A 96 0.85 0.00 -18.01
C VAL A 96 2.03 -0.92 -18.27
N ASN A 97 2.41 -1.12 -19.54
CA ASN A 97 3.55 -1.97 -19.90
C ASN A 97 4.90 -1.34 -19.48
N ASN A 98 5.02 -0.03 -19.61
CA ASN A 98 6.22 0.74 -19.28
C ASN A 98 5.90 1.72 -18.14
N PRO A 99 5.95 1.27 -16.87
CA PRO A 99 5.55 2.09 -15.74
C PRO A 99 6.56 3.20 -15.48
N SER A 100 6.05 4.41 -15.27
CA SER A 100 6.87 5.61 -15.02
C SER A 100 6.94 5.99 -13.54
N THR A 101 5.89 5.68 -12.79
CA THR A 101 5.78 6.02 -11.36
C THR A 101 6.00 4.80 -10.46
N ASN A 102 6.18 5.01 -9.14
CA ASN A 102 6.36 3.90 -8.21
C ASN A 102 5.06 3.09 -8.10
N LEU A 103 3.90 3.75 -8.04
CA LEU A 103 2.60 3.08 -8.01
C LEU A 103 2.38 2.23 -9.25
N GLN A 104 2.63 2.74 -10.45
CA GLN A 104 2.49 1.96 -11.69
C GLN A 104 3.40 0.74 -11.69
N ARG A 105 4.64 0.88 -11.20
CA ARG A 105 5.58 -0.24 -11.05
C ARG A 105 5.03 -1.29 -10.10
N HIS A 106 4.50 -0.89 -8.95
CA HIS A 106 3.89 -1.81 -7.98
C HIS A 106 2.62 -2.48 -8.52
N LEU A 107 1.71 -1.73 -9.13
CA LEU A 107 0.47 -2.27 -9.69
C LEU A 107 0.74 -3.23 -10.83
N LYS A 108 1.69 -2.91 -11.73
CA LYS A 108 2.10 -3.81 -12.81
C LYS A 108 2.58 -5.14 -12.26
N LYS A 109 3.53 -5.10 -11.33
CA LYS A 109 4.11 -6.33 -10.78
C LYS A 109 3.06 -7.15 -10.02
N LEU A 110 2.15 -6.49 -9.28
CA LEU A 110 1.06 -7.17 -8.56
C LEU A 110 0.10 -7.89 -9.53
N VAL A 111 -0.17 -7.29 -10.69
CA VAL A 111 -1.04 -7.87 -11.72
C VAL A 111 -0.35 -8.97 -12.53
N ASP A 112 0.92 -8.79 -12.88
CA ASP A 112 1.71 -9.79 -13.60
C ASP A 112 1.89 -11.08 -12.76
N ALA A 113 1.90 -10.93 -11.44
CA ALA A 113 1.93 -12.02 -10.48
C ALA A 113 0.62 -12.85 -10.47
N ALA A 114 -0.54 -12.19 -10.46
CA ALA A 114 -1.83 -12.81 -10.16
C ALA A 114 -2.20 -14.14 -10.88
N PRO A 115 -1.90 -14.39 -12.18
CA PRO A 115 -2.30 -15.62 -12.89
C PRO A 115 -1.66 -16.92 -12.35
N SER A 116 -0.59 -16.81 -11.57
CA SER A 116 0.24 -17.94 -11.13
C SER A 116 -0.36 -18.78 -9.99
N CYS A 117 -1.43 -18.31 -9.34
CA CYS A 117 -2.03 -18.95 -8.16
C CYS A 117 -3.29 -19.75 -8.46
N SER A 118 -3.27 -20.48 -9.57
CA SER A 118 -4.32 -21.43 -10.00
C SER A 118 -5.51 -20.80 -10.74
N ASN A 119 -5.63 -19.47 -10.81
CA ASN A 119 -6.71 -18.81 -11.55
C ASN A 119 -6.21 -17.65 -12.43
N PRO A 120 -6.22 -17.79 -13.76
CA PRO A 120 -5.85 -16.70 -14.67
C PRO A 120 -6.75 -15.46 -14.54
N ASN A 121 -7.95 -15.59 -13.98
CA ASN A 121 -8.90 -14.47 -13.80
C ASN A 121 -8.56 -13.54 -12.62
N ASP A 122 -7.57 -13.90 -11.78
CA ASP A 122 -7.20 -13.08 -10.62
C ASP A 122 -6.55 -11.77 -11.06
N ALA A 123 -5.79 -11.78 -12.17
CA ALA A 123 -5.21 -10.58 -12.77
C ALA A 123 -6.28 -9.62 -13.28
N ASP A 124 -7.30 -10.13 -13.95
CA ASP A 124 -8.39 -9.32 -14.48
C ASP A 124 -9.28 -8.78 -13.36
N THR A 125 -9.50 -9.57 -12.31
CA THR A 125 -10.19 -9.12 -11.09
C THR A 125 -9.43 -7.98 -10.41
N LEU A 126 -8.11 -8.10 -10.29
CA LEU A 126 -7.27 -7.06 -9.70
C LEU A 126 -7.26 -5.78 -10.56
N LYS A 127 -7.11 -5.91 -11.88
CA LYS A 127 -7.25 -4.78 -12.81
C LYS A 127 -8.61 -4.11 -12.69
N ALA A 128 -9.69 -4.89 -12.53
CA ALA A 128 -11.03 -4.35 -12.34
C ALA A 128 -11.12 -3.53 -11.05
N LYS A 129 -10.57 -4.02 -9.93
CA LYS A 129 -10.54 -3.28 -8.65
C LYS A 129 -9.69 -2.01 -8.72
N ILE A 130 -8.53 -2.05 -9.40
CA ILE A 130 -7.70 -0.86 -9.66
C ILE A 130 -8.50 0.16 -10.49
N ASN A 131 -9.18 -0.29 -11.54
CA ASN A 131 -10.03 0.56 -12.38
C ASN A 131 -11.21 1.15 -11.60
N GLU A 132 -11.78 0.41 -10.65
CA GLU A 132 -12.84 0.90 -9.79
C GLU A 132 -12.35 2.01 -8.86
N LEU A 133 -11.21 1.82 -8.17
CA LEU A 133 -10.57 2.88 -7.37
C LEU A 133 -10.24 4.13 -8.20
N ARG A 134 -9.66 3.95 -9.40
CA ARG A 134 -9.43 5.04 -10.34
C ARG A 134 -10.73 5.74 -10.75
N GLY A 135 -11.79 4.97 -10.96
CA GLY A 135 -13.13 5.47 -11.27
C GLY A 135 -13.69 6.36 -10.16
N LEU A 136 -13.49 5.98 -8.90
CA LEU A 136 -13.93 6.75 -7.73
C LEU A 136 -13.25 8.12 -7.61
N ALA A 137 -12.06 8.27 -8.19
CA ALA A 137 -11.30 9.52 -8.23
C ALA A 137 -11.60 10.39 -9.47
N LYS A 138 -12.47 9.94 -10.38
CA LYS A 138 -12.80 10.73 -11.58
C LYS A 138 -13.60 11.97 -11.20
N PRO A 139 -13.16 13.18 -11.60
CA PRO A 139 -13.95 14.39 -11.42
C PRO A 139 -15.34 14.21 -12.00
N SER A 140 -16.35 14.70 -11.28
CA SER A 140 -17.70 14.75 -11.80
C SER A 140 -17.78 15.77 -12.93
N VAL A 141 -18.62 15.51 -13.93
CA VAL A 141 -18.82 16.41 -15.08
C VAL A 141 -19.55 17.70 -14.70
N ASP A 142 -20.13 17.76 -13.51
CA ASP A 142 -20.76 18.95 -12.93
C ASP A 142 -19.74 19.91 -12.28
N GLY A 143 -18.47 19.51 -12.16
CA GLY A 143 -17.41 20.32 -11.54
C GLY A 143 -17.39 20.27 -10.00
N GLU A 144 -18.24 19.48 -9.35
CA GLU A 144 -18.31 19.35 -7.90
C GLU A 144 -17.93 17.94 -7.43
N GLY A 145 -16.72 17.78 -6.88
CA GLY A 145 -16.24 16.48 -6.37
C GLY A 145 -16.08 15.40 -7.44
N ASN A 146 -16.13 14.12 -7.05
CA ASN A 146 -16.00 13.00 -7.97
C ASN A 146 -17.37 12.41 -8.37
N GLN A 147 -17.35 11.49 -9.34
CA GLN A 147 -18.53 10.85 -9.93
C GLN A 147 -19.42 10.11 -8.91
N TRP A 148 -20.74 10.13 -9.13
CA TRP A 148 -21.73 9.35 -8.37
C TRP A 148 -21.82 7.89 -8.85
N PHE A 149 -21.87 6.96 -7.89
CA PHE A 149 -21.97 5.52 -8.10
C PHE A 149 -23.28 4.96 -7.53
N PRO A 150 -24.04 4.16 -8.28
CA PRO A 150 -25.29 3.59 -7.81
C PRO A 150 -25.08 2.44 -6.82
N LEU A 151 -25.91 2.40 -5.78
CA LEU A 151 -26.06 1.29 -4.82
C LEU A 151 -27.36 0.50 -5.06
N GLY A 152 -28.19 0.94 -6.00
CA GLY A 152 -29.55 0.43 -6.22
C GLY A 152 -30.58 1.12 -5.32
N ASN A 153 -31.87 0.89 -5.59
CA ASN A 153 -32.99 1.50 -4.84
C ASN A 153 -32.88 3.03 -4.71
N ASN A 154 -32.47 3.72 -5.78
CA ASN A 154 -32.29 5.18 -5.84
C ASN A 154 -31.29 5.73 -4.80
N ARG A 155 -30.33 4.89 -4.38
CA ARG A 155 -29.22 5.27 -3.51
C ARG A 155 -27.92 5.34 -4.27
N TYR A 156 -27.08 6.29 -3.89
CA TYR A 156 -25.83 6.59 -4.56
C TYR A 156 -24.77 7.00 -3.54
N TYR A 157 -23.51 6.81 -3.89
CA TYR A 157 -22.39 7.35 -3.13
C TYR A 157 -21.34 7.96 -4.06
N ARG A 158 -20.51 8.85 -3.56
CA ARG A 158 -19.31 9.33 -4.23
C ARG A 158 -18.19 9.59 -3.24
N VAL A 159 -16.97 9.33 -3.66
CA VAL A 159 -15.78 9.74 -2.90
C VAL A 159 -15.55 11.22 -3.16
N VAL A 160 -15.50 12.06 -2.13
CA VAL A 160 -15.10 13.46 -2.28
C VAL A 160 -13.58 13.56 -2.35
N GLY A 161 -12.89 12.77 -1.51
CA GLY A 161 -11.45 12.68 -1.52
C GLY A 161 -10.95 11.61 -0.54
N TYR A 162 -9.72 11.18 -0.79
CA TYR A 162 -8.88 10.41 0.11
C TYR A 162 -7.51 11.09 0.18
N ASN A 163 -7.03 11.33 1.40
CA ASN A 163 -5.73 11.92 1.68
C ASN A 163 -4.92 10.97 2.59
N PHE A 164 -3.67 10.69 2.22
CA PHE A 164 -2.74 9.92 3.03
C PHE A 164 -1.73 10.87 3.67
N ASP A 165 -1.71 10.90 5.01
CA ASP A 165 -0.79 11.73 5.80
C ASP A 165 0.21 10.86 6.56
N ASP A 166 1.48 10.93 6.17
CA ASP A 166 2.61 10.25 6.80
C ASP A 166 3.44 11.16 7.73
N THR A 167 3.04 12.42 7.92
CA THR A 167 3.79 13.39 8.73
C THR A 167 3.68 13.12 10.23
N SER A 168 2.55 12.54 10.65
CA SER A 168 2.20 12.29 12.04
C SER A 168 1.63 10.88 12.22
N PRO A 169 2.38 9.82 11.88
CA PRO A 169 1.83 8.47 11.80
C PRO A 169 1.42 7.94 13.19
N PRO A 170 0.44 7.02 13.25
CA PRO A 170 0.14 6.32 14.49
C PRO A 170 1.34 5.49 14.96
N PRO A 171 1.42 5.11 16.25
CA PRO A 171 2.44 4.17 16.73
C PRO A 171 2.46 2.90 15.88
N ASP A 172 3.64 2.52 15.38
CA ASP A 172 3.85 1.40 14.44
C ASP A 172 3.05 1.51 13.11
N GLY A 173 2.65 2.73 12.75
CA GLY A 173 1.89 3.06 11.54
C GLY A 173 2.74 3.70 10.44
N LEU A 174 2.26 3.57 9.21
CA LEU A 174 2.79 4.27 8.03
C LEU A 174 2.19 5.67 7.88
N GLY A 175 0.95 5.88 8.34
CA GLY A 175 0.25 7.16 8.23
C GLY A 175 -1.24 7.04 8.49
N TRP A 176 -1.97 8.13 8.26
CA TRP A 176 -3.42 8.22 8.37
C TRP A 176 -4.06 8.37 7.00
N GLY A 177 -5.00 7.49 6.67
CA GLY A 177 -5.87 7.64 5.51
C GLY A 177 -7.16 8.34 5.92
N VAL A 178 -7.38 9.56 5.42
CA VAL A 178 -8.61 10.34 5.65
C VAL A 178 -9.50 10.21 4.42
N LEU A 179 -10.62 9.50 4.56
CA LEU A 179 -11.59 9.27 3.49
C LEU A 179 -12.84 10.12 3.72
N THR A 180 -13.14 10.99 2.76
CA THR A 180 -14.36 11.79 2.73
C THR A 180 -15.32 11.21 1.69
N LEU A 181 -16.53 10.87 2.11
CA LEU A 181 -17.56 10.25 1.29
C LEU A 181 -18.88 11.00 1.42
N GLU A 182 -19.60 11.07 0.30
CA GLU A 182 -20.98 11.53 0.29
C GLU A 182 -21.92 10.41 -0.14
N GLY A 183 -23.02 10.29 0.59
CA GLY A 183 -24.14 9.43 0.27
C GLY A 183 -25.32 10.28 -0.19
N ARG A 184 -26.13 9.73 -1.10
CA ARG A 184 -27.34 10.37 -1.61
C ARG A 184 -28.47 9.35 -1.72
N SER A 185 -29.66 9.75 -1.29
CA SER A 185 -30.88 8.98 -1.45
C SER A 185 -31.92 9.81 -2.18
N ARG A 186 -32.59 9.21 -3.17
CA ARG A 186 -33.66 9.85 -3.95
C ARG A 186 -34.96 9.06 -3.84
N ILE A 187 -36.08 9.77 -3.96
CA ILE A 187 -37.42 9.15 -3.98
C ILE A 187 -37.68 8.49 -5.34
N SER A 188 -37.12 9.03 -6.42
CA SER A 188 -37.24 8.53 -7.79
C SER A 188 -35.87 8.15 -8.39
N ALA A 189 -35.86 7.34 -9.44
CA ALA A 189 -34.63 6.95 -10.14
C ALA A 189 -34.11 8.11 -11.00
N ALA A 190 -32.81 8.39 -10.91
CA ALA A 190 -32.19 9.45 -11.71
C ALA A 190 -32.22 9.11 -13.21
N THR A 191 -32.79 10.01 -14.03
CA THR A 191 -32.63 9.97 -15.49
C THR A 191 -31.24 10.47 -15.93
N ASP A 192 -30.59 11.26 -15.08
CA ASP A 192 -29.22 11.76 -15.28
C ASP A 192 -28.51 11.96 -13.92
N LEU A 193 -27.38 11.27 -13.72
CA LEU A 193 -26.55 11.34 -12.51
C LEU A 193 -25.57 12.52 -12.49
N THR A 194 -25.46 13.22 -13.62
CA THR A 194 -24.50 14.31 -13.83
C THR A 194 -25.04 15.68 -13.46
N LYS A 195 -26.29 15.75 -13.04
CA LYS A 195 -26.96 17.02 -12.70
C LYS A 195 -27.03 17.16 -11.18
N THR A 196 -26.25 18.10 -10.66
CA THR A 196 -26.18 18.53 -9.25
C THR A 196 -27.07 19.74 -8.95
N LEU A 197 -27.64 20.37 -9.98
CA LEU A 197 -28.51 21.52 -9.80
C LEU A 197 -29.79 21.12 -9.04
N PRO A 198 -30.29 21.99 -8.14
CA PRO A 198 -31.43 21.73 -7.25
C PRO A 198 -32.78 21.42 -7.94
N ASP A 199 -32.83 21.37 -9.27
CA ASP A 199 -34.06 21.56 -10.06
C ASP A 199 -34.45 20.33 -10.91
N ILE A 200 -34.12 19.11 -10.46
CA ILE A 200 -34.49 17.87 -11.19
C ILE A 200 -35.34 16.89 -10.38
N ASP A 201 -35.45 17.09 -9.09
CA ASP A 201 -36.63 16.73 -8.31
C ASP A 201 -36.78 17.87 -7.30
N SER A 202 -38.00 18.36 -7.06
CA SER A 202 -38.30 19.36 -6.02
C SER A 202 -37.97 18.91 -4.57
N ASP A 203 -37.19 17.81 -4.44
CA ASP A 203 -36.89 17.04 -3.25
C ASP A 203 -35.38 16.99 -2.94
N ASP A 204 -34.52 17.71 -3.67
CA ASP A 204 -33.08 17.84 -3.41
C ASP A 204 -32.80 18.78 -2.21
N ASN A 205 -33.48 18.51 -1.09
CA ASN A 205 -33.19 19.11 0.19
C ASN A 205 -31.82 18.60 0.68
N ALA A 206 -31.11 19.40 1.48
CA ALA A 206 -29.89 18.96 2.18
C ALA A 206 -30.07 17.61 2.91
N ALA A 207 -31.30 17.29 3.34
CA ALA A 207 -31.68 16.01 3.93
C ALA A 207 -31.47 14.78 3.02
N SER A 208 -31.35 14.95 1.69
CA SER A 208 -31.13 13.86 0.72
C SER A 208 -29.68 13.45 0.53
N ARG A 209 -28.76 14.21 1.13
CA ARG A 209 -27.33 13.95 1.08
C ARG A 209 -26.80 13.82 2.50
N ASN A 210 -25.69 13.12 2.64
CA ASN A 210 -24.94 13.09 3.87
C ASN A 210 -23.45 13.02 3.55
N ARG A 211 -22.60 13.68 4.34
CA ARG A 211 -21.15 13.58 4.23
C ARG A 211 -20.57 12.93 5.48
N VAL A 212 -19.68 11.98 5.28
CA VAL A 212 -18.94 11.31 6.33
C VAL A 212 -17.45 11.44 6.06
N VAL A 213 -16.69 11.75 7.10
CA VAL A 213 -15.23 11.70 7.14
C VAL A 213 -14.83 10.55 8.06
N VAL A 214 -14.00 9.64 7.54
CA VAL A 214 -13.43 8.54 8.32
C VAL A 214 -11.91 8.59 8.30
N THR A 215 -11.32 8.42 9.47
CA THR A 215 -9.86 8.34 9.64
C THR A 215 -9.46 6.90 9.89
N ILE A 216 -8.62 6.36 9.02
CA ILE A 216 -8.18 4.97 9.04
C ILE A 216 -6.67 4.94 9.24
N PRO A 217 -6.15 4.34 10.34
CA PRO A 217 -4.73 4.15 10.49
C PRO A 217 -4.24 3.17 9.44
N ILE A 218 -3.20 3.55 8.70
CA ILE A 218 -2.49 2.66 7.78
C ILE A 218 -1.30 2.10 8.56
N LEU A 219 -1.35 0.82 8.88
CA LEU A 219 -0.35 0.13 9.69
C LEU A 219 0.70 -0.54 8.82
N ASP A 220 1.95 -0.60 9.30
CA ASP A 220 2.94 -1.50 8.73
C ASP A 220 2.73 -2.91 9.29
N SER A 221 2.44 -3.87 8.42
CA SER A 221 2.15 -5.25 8.82
C SER A 221 3.14 -6.22 8.17
N PRO A 222 4.45 -6.12 8.47
CA PRO A 222 5.45 -6.93 7.82
C PRO A 222 5.27 -8.42 8.14
N PRO A 223 5.46 -9.31 7.16
CA PRO A 223 5.52 -10.74 7.39
C PRO A 223 6.78 -11.09 8.20
N LEU A 224 6.83 -12.30 8.76
CA LEU A 224 7.87 -12.72 9.71
C LEU A 224 9.31 -12.47 9.20
N ALA A 225 9.55 -12.61 7.90
CA ALA A 225 10.88 -12.41 7.28
C ALA A 225 11.40 -10.97 7.45
N PHE A 226 10.49 -9.99 7.57
CA PHE A 226 10.81 -8.57 7.70
C PHE A 226 10.56 -8.02 9.10
N ASN A 227 10.05 -8.86 10.01
CA ASN A 227 9.82 -8.52 11.42
C ASN A 227 10.99 -8.96 12.34
N ARG A 228 12.01 -9.64 11.81
CA ARG A 228 13.26 -9.90 12.55
C ARG A 228 14.13 -8.64 12.61
N THR A 229 15.08 -8.65 13.53
CA THR A 229 16.18 -7.65 13.56
C THR A 229 17.09 -7.77 12.35
N THR A 230 17.15 -8.95 11.73
CA THR A 230 17.96 -9.25 10.54
C THR A 230 17.17 -9.14 9.24
N VAL A 231 17.84 -8.71 8.17
CA VAL A 231 17.29 -8.77 6.80
C VAL A 231 17.16 -10.22 6.32
N PRO A 232 16.20 -10.56 5.45
CA PRO A 232 16.12 -11.89 4.83
C PRO A 232 17.45 -12.33 4.20
N ALA A 233 17.86 -13.58 4.42
CA ALA A 233 19.10 -14.14 3.85
C ALA A 233 19.07 -14.13 2.32
N LEU A 234 17.91 -14.46 1.76
CA LEU A 234 17.67 -14.44 0.32
C LEU A 234 16.38 -13.69 0.05
N TRP A 235 16.40 -12.78 -0.93
CA TRP A 235 15.19 -12.26 -1.54
C TRP A 235 15.35 -12.34 -3.06
N ILE A 236 14.47 -13.06 -3.78
CA ILE A 236 14.54 -13.17 -5.26
C ILE A 236 13.31 -12.61 -5.97
N SER A 237 13.47 -11.86 -7.06
CA SER A 237 12.35 -11.16 -7.74
C SER A 237 11.63 -11.94 -8.84
N GLY A 238 12.29 -12.87 -9.55
CA GLY A 238 11.67 -13.43 -10.77
C GLY A 238 12.06 -14.84 -11.16
N GLY A 239 13.04 -15.45 -10.48
CA GLY A 239 13.41 -16.84 -10.75
C GLY A 239 13.31 -17.73 -9.51
N LYS A 240 13.94 -18.90 -9.63
CA LYS A 240 14.01 -19.89 -8.56
C LYS A 240 15.43 -19.91 -8.01
N ALA A 241 15.58 -20.19 -6.73
CA ALA A 241 16.85 -20.71 -6.24
C ALA A 241 17.03 -22.16 -6.73
N ASP A 242 18.21 -22.46 -7.28
CA ASP A 242 18.59 -23.77 -7.80
C ASP A 242 18.38 -24.91 -6.77
N ASN A 243 18.15 -26.13 -7.27
CA ASN A 243 17.70 -27.29 -6.51
C ASN A 243 18.71 -27.84 -5.47
N GLY A 244 19.95 -27.34 -5.44
CA GLY A 244 20.98 -27.75 -4.49
C GLY A 244 21.26 -26.80 -3.32
N ALA A 245 20.96 -25.51 -3.46
CA ALA A 245 21.37 -24.48 -2.49
C ALA A 245 20.52 -24.54 -1.21
N LYS A 246 21.19 -24.44 -0.05
CA LYS A 246 20.52 -24.28 1.26
C LYS A 246 20.75 -22.88 1.81
N PHE A 247 19.80 -22.36 2.56
CA PHE A 247 19.88 -21.04 3.18
C PHE A 247 19.60 -21.16 4.67
N GLN A 248 20.47 -20.60 5.50
CA GLN A 248 20.25 -20.50 6.94
C GLN A 248 19.67 -19.13 7.27
N GLY A 249 18.38 -18.97 7.02
CA GLY A 249 17.70 -17.68 7.19
C GLY A 249 16.31 -17.69 6.61
N ASP A 250 15.58 -16.60 6.83
CA ASP A 250 14.35 -16.35 6.10
C ASP A 250 14.68 -16.17 4.61
N VAL A 251 13.92 -16.90 3.79
CA VAL A 251 14.00 -16.84 2.34
C VAL A 251 12.72 -16.19 1.85
N VAL A 252 12.87 -15.11 1.11
CA VAL A 252 11.79 -14.41 0.45
C VAL A 252 11.88 -14.71 -1.03
N GLU A 253 10.88 -15.39 -1.56
CA GLU A 253 10.72 -15.45 -3.02
C GLU A 253 9.61 -14.45 -3.35
N GLU A 254 9.84 -13.59 -4.34
CA GLU A 254 8.83 -12.65 -4.80
C GLU A 254 7.58 -13.44 -5.17
N VAL A 255 6.50 -12.88 -4.68
CA VAL A 255 5.19 -13.43 -4.80
C VAL A 255 4.68 -13.32 -6.21
N VAL A 256 4.38 -14.50 -6.74
CA VAL A 256 3.46 -14.65 -7.84
C VAL A 256 2.00 -14.73 -7.30
N SER A 257 1.71 -15.12 -6.04
CA SER A 257 0.61 -14.55 -5.18
C SER A 257 0.72 -15.00 -3.68
N PRO A 258 0.10 -14.32 -2.69
CA PRO A 258 0.08 -14.75 -1.29
C PRO A 258 -0.68 -16.07 -1.14
N GLY A 259 0.01 -17.15 -0.75
CA GLY A 259 -0.60 -18.47 -0.53
C GLY A 259 0.04 -19.63 -1.30
N CYS A 260 1.05 -19.37 -2.13
CA CYS A 260 1.93 -20.44 -2.59
C CYS A 260 2.74 -20.98 -1.39
N ASN A 261 3.01 -22.28 -1.33
CA ASN A 261 3.96 -22.82 -0.36
C ASN A 261 5.35 -22.87 -1.03
N ILE A 262 6.33 -22.14 -0.49
CA ILE A 262 7.73 -22.30 -0.92
C ILE A 262 8.19 -23.67 -0.42
N ASN A 263 9.01 -24.34 -1.21
CA ASN A 263 9.67 -25.54 -0.77
C ASN A 263 10.59 -25.24 0.43
N GLN A 264 10.12 -25.58 1.64
CA GLN A 264 10.87 -25.40 2.88
C GLN A 264 12.16 -26.23 2.94
N ASN A 265 12.33 -27.22 2.04
CA ASN A 265 13.54 -28.05 1.99
C ASN A 265 14.81 -27.24 1.67
N LYS A 266 14.68 -25.99 1.20
CA LYS A 266 15.82 -25.08 0.97
C LYS A 266 16.31 -24.39 2.24
N ILE A 267 15.51 -24.37 3.31
CA ILE A 267 15.88 -23.72 4.56
C ILE A 267 16.58 -24.70 5.48
N GLN A 268 17.70 -24.28 6.04
CA GLN A 268 18.38 -24.95 7.11
C GLN A 268 18.26 -24.13 8.39
N GLN A 269 17.74 -24.72 9.46
CA GLN A 269 17.74 -24.06 10.76
C GLN A 269 19.13 -24.16 11.40
N PRO A 270 19.65 -23.11 12.03
CA PRO A 270 20.84 -23.21 12.85
C PRO A 270 20.51 -23.99 14.14
N THR A 271 21.55 -24.44 14.84
CA THR A 271 21.41 -25.13 16.13
C THR A 271 22.04 -24.26 17.24
N PRO A 272 21.31 -23.88 18.30
CA PRO A 272 19.86 -24.08 18.49
C PRO A 272 19.03 -23.25 17.51
N ALA A 273 17.82 -23.73 17.19
CA ALA A 273 16.93 -23.04 16.26
C ALA A 273 16.42 -21.72 16.87
N PRO A 274 16.28 -20.66 16.06
CA PRO A 274 15.72 -19.40 16.51
C PRO A 274 14.23 -19.56 16.83
N ASN A 275 13.70 -18.73 17.73
CA ASN A 275 12.26 -18.62 17.99
C ASN A 275 11.79 -17.19 17.67
N PRO A 276 10.91 -16.99 16.66
CA PRO A 276 10.34 -18.00 15.77
C PRO A 276 11.38 -18.63 14.83
N PRO A 277 11.16 -19.85 14.29
CA PRO A 277 12.06 -20.51 13.35
C PRO A 277 12.14 -19.76 12.02
N TYR A 278 13.25 -19.90 11.28
CA TYR A 278 13.34 -19.34 9.93
C TYR A 278 12.29 -19.95 9.03
N THR A 279 11.70 -19.16 8.16
CA THR A 279 10.64 -19.66 7.28
C THR A 279 10.69 -19.00 5.92
N ALA A 280 10.33 -19.79 4.91
CA ALA A 280 10.27 -19.33 3.54
C ALA A 280 8.94 -18.60 3.39
N GLN A 281 9.01 -17.36 2.92
CA GLN A 281 7.84 -16.51 2.83
C GLN A 281 7.70 -15.93 1.45
N PHE A 282 6.44 -15.83 1.09
CA PHE A 282 5.94 -15.13 -0.04
C PHE A 282 5.45 -13.78 0.46
N VAL A 283 6.06 -12.71 -0.02
CA VAL A 283 5.65 -11.35 0.31
C VAL A 283 5.11 -10.64 -0.93
N GLY A 284 3.90 -10.06 -0.83
CA GLY A 284 3.27 -9.29 -1.91
C GLY A 284 3.85 -7.89 -2.09
N VAL A 285 5.12 -7.70 -1.71
CA VAL A 285 5.87 -6.45 -1.89
C VAL A 285 7.05 -6.70 -2.79
N PHE A 286 7.43 -5.66 -3.51
CA PHE A 286 8.54 -5.71 -4.45
C PHE A 286 9.82 -5.27 -3.76
N PHE A 287 10.95 -5.53 -4.41
CA PHE A 287 12.21 -4.91 -3.99
C PHE A 287 12.02 -3.41 -3.80
N PRO A 288 12.62 -2.84 -2.74
CA PRO A 288 12.73 -1.40 -2.61
C PRO A 288 13.49 -0.82 -3.82
N ASN A 289 13.46 0.51 -3.98
CA ASN A 289 14.32 1.11 -4.99
C ASN A 289 15.80 0.91 -4.61
N LEU A 290 16.64 0.65 -5.62
CA LEU A 290 18.08 0.67 -5.41
C LEU A 290 18.51 2.05 -4.89
N PRO A 291 19.43 2.11 -3.93
CA PRO A 291 19.98 3.38 -3.49
C PRO A 291 20.61 4.13 -4.68
N PRO A 292 20.36 5.44 -4.82
CA PRO A 292 20.90 6.20 -5.94
C PRO A 292 22.42 6.20 -5.90
N ILE A 293 23.05 6.11 -7.08
CA ILE A 293 24.50 6.26 -7.17
C ILE A 293 24.87 7.70 -6.74
N PRO A 294 25.80 7.88 -5.79
CA PRO A 294 26.21 9.19 -5.32
C PRO A 294 26.87 9.97 -6.46
N THR A 295 26.56 11.26 -6.53
CA THR A 295 27.27 12.20 -7.43
C THR A 295 28.41 12.86 -6.66
N GLY A 296 29.57 13.03 -7.31
CA GLY A 296 30.70 13.75 -6.71
C GLY A 296 31.52 12.96 -5.69
N LEU A 297 31.70 11.64 -5.88
CA LEU A 297 32.65 10.88 -5.07
C LEU A 297 34.07 11.45 -5.14
N PRO A 298 34.87 11.34 -4.05
CA PRO A 298 36.28 11.67 -4.04
C PRO A 298 37.06 11.04 -5.22
N SER A 299 38.08 11.78 -5.69
CA SER A 299 38.91 11.36 -6.82
C SER A 299 39.52 9.97 -6.58
N GLY A 300 39.42 9.10 -7.59
CA GLY A 300 39.94 7.73 -7.54
C GLY A 300 38.95 6.68 -7.03
N GLN A 301 37.79 7.06 -6.47
CA GLN A 301 36.75 6.11 -6.04
C GLN A 301 35.74 5.75 -7.15
N ASN A 302 35.97 6.23 -8.36
CA ASN A 302 35.32 5.75 -9.57
C ASN A 302 36.30 4.82 -10.32
N ILE A 303 35.97 3.54 -10.43
CA ILE A 303 36.85 2.45 -10.85
C ILE A 303 36.23 1.76 -12.08
N PRO A 304 36.73 2.02 -13.30
CA PRO A 304 36.18 1.40 -14.51
C PRO A 304 36.36 -0.12 -14.60
N LEU A 305 37.39 -0.66 -13.94
CA LEU A 305 37.61 -2.09 -13.87
C LEU A 305 38.40 -2.44 -12.62
N LEU A 306 37.92 -3.45 -11.90
CA LEU A 306 38.59 -4.03 -10.75
C LEU A 306 38.94 -5.48 -11.10
N ASN A 307 40.18 -5.69 -11.53
CA ASN A 307 40.67 -6.96 -12.09
C ASN A 307 42.01 -7.38 -11.51
N THR A 308 42.32 -6.92 -10.31
CA THR A 308 43.52 -7.31 -9.55
C THR A 308 43.22 -7.31 -8.07
N SER A 309 44.00 -8.07 -7.28
CA SER A 309 43.88 -8.06 -5.83
C SER A 309 44.02 -6.66 -5.23
N GLN A 310 43.08 -6.28 -4.35
CA GLN A 310 43.09 -4.96 -3.71
C GLN A 310 42.39 -4.96 -2.34
N THR A 311 42.90 -4.16 -1.41
CA THR A 311 42.28 -3.95 -0.10
C THR A 311 41.53 -2.62 -0.06
N PHE A 312 40.30 -2.63 0.46
CA PHE A 312 39.46 -1.45 0.65
C PHE A 312 39.15 -1.16 2.13
N PRO A 313 39.02 0.12 2.53
CA PRO A 313 39.40 1.29 1.75
C PRO A 313 40.92 1.31 1.47
N ARG A 314 41.33 1.89 0.33
CA ARG A 314 42.75 2.00 -0.02
C ARG A 314 43.39 3.11 0.82
N PRO A 315 44.70 3.07 1.05
CA PRO A 315 45.40 4.18 1.70
C PRO A 315 45.13 5.51 0.96
N GLY A 316 44.61 6.51 1.69
CA GLY A 316 44.28 7.83 1.16
C GLY A 316 42.85 7.99 0.65
N ASP A 317 42.05 6.91 0.57
CA ASP A 317 40.62 7.04 0.30
C ASP A 317 39.94 7.84 1.43
N THR A 318 38.92 8.61 1.07
CA THR A 318 38.18 9.46 2.02
C THR A 318 36.74 8.96 2.12
N PRO A 319 36.19 8.81 3.35
CA PRO A 319 34.80 8.42 3.51
C PRO A 319 33.86 9.60 3.26
N THR A 320 32.64 9.29 2.81
CA THR A 320 31.49 10.20 2.84
C THR A 320 30.69 9.97 4.13
N THR A 321 29.77 10.87 4.45
CA THR A 321 28.83 10.68 5.57
C THR A 321 27.50 10.19 5.04
N ARG A 322 26.98 9.11 5.61
CA ARG A 322 25.61 8.64 5.36
C ARG A 322 24.80 8.58 6.64
N THR A 323 23.48 8.75 6.52
CA THR A 323 22.55 8.50 7.62
C THR A 323 22.08 7.06 7.58
N ILE A 324 22.46 6.27 8.59
CA ILE A 324 22.05 4.87 8.77
C ILE A 324 21.34 4.79 10.12
N ASN A 325 20.09 4.33 10.12
CA ASN A 325 19.25 4.25 11.32
C ASN A 325 19.22 5.56 12.14
N GLY A 326 19.08 6.71 11.46
CA GLY A 326 19.06 8.04 12.10
C GLY A 326 20.43 8.54 12.60
N GLN A 327 21.52 7.78 12.40
CA GLN A 327 22.87 8.16 12.82
C GLN A 327 23.75 8.50 11.63
N SER A 328 24.55 9.56 11.75
CA SER A 328 25.58 9.90 10.76
C SER A 328 26.78 8.98 10.93
N VAL A 329 27.10 8.21 9.89
CA VAL A 329 28.20 7.23 9.89
C VAL A 329 29.15 7.47 8.70
N PRO A 330 30.47 7.33 8.88
CA PRO A 330 31.43 7.39 7.79
C PRO A 330 31.36 6.12 6.94
N VAL A 331 31.30 6.29 5.62
CA VAL A 331 31.19 5.20 4.64
C VAL A 331 32.14 5.46 3.48
N TYR A 332 32.94 4.47 3.09
CA TYR A 332 33.75 4.53 1.88
C TYR A 332 32.92 4.02 0.70
N GLU A 333 32.56 4.93 -0.20
CA GLU A 333 31.74 4.63 -1.36
C GLU A 333 32.60 4.53 -2.61
N TYR A 334 32.33 3.53 -3.45
CA TYR A 334 33.02 3.33 -4.73
C TYR A 334 32.00 3.06 -5.83
N ILE A 335 32.19 3.70 -6.98
CA ILE A 335 31.48 3.34 -8.21
C ILE A 335 32.40 2.43 -9.00
N VAL A 336 31.92 1.24 -9.35
CA VAL A 336 32.70 0.23 -10.06
C VAL A 336 31.94 -0.20 -11.30
N ASP A 337 32.55 -0.11 -12.46
CA ASP A 337 31.87 -0.54 -13.70
C ASP A 337 31.81 -2.07 -13.77
N ASN A 338 32.92 -2.79 -13.58
CA ASN A 338 32.94 -4.25 -13.46
C ASN A 338 33.98 -4.74 -12.45
N ILE A 339 33.70 -5.87 -11.82
CA ILE A 339 34.67 -6.65 -11.04
C ILE A 339 34.91 -7.96 -11.79
N ASN A 340 36.15 -8.20 -12.22
CA ASN A 340 36.53 -9.42 -12.92
C ASN A 340 37.93 -9.85 -12.49
N LEU A 341 37.99 -10.64 -11.42
CA LEU A 341 39.22 -11.11 -10.80
C LEU A 341 39.55 -12.51 -11.34
N ASP A 342 40.83 -12.76 -11.60
CA ASP A 342 41.27 -14.05 -12.11
C ASP A 342 41.34 -15.10 -10.99
N GLU A 343 40.66 -16.24 -11.20
CA GLU A 343 40.77 -17.38 -10.30
C GLU A 343 42.12 -18.09 -10.43
N GLU A 344 42.76 -18.05 -11.60
CA GLU A 344 44.05 -18.72 -11.83
C GLU A 344 45.19 -18.04 -11.04
N ASP A 345 45.05 -16.73 -10.79
CA ASP A 345 46.02 -15.91 -10.05
C ASP A 345 45.64 -15.67 -8.58
N ASP A 346 44.66 -16.42 -8.05
CA ASP A 346 44.12 -16.28 -6.68
C ASP A 346 43.72 -14.83 -6.32
N GLU A 347 43.24 -14.06 -7.31
CA GLU A 347 42.97 -12.64 -7.11
C GLU A 347 41.71 -12.40 -6.26
N LYS A 348 41.83 -11.49 -5.28
CA LYS A 348 40.73 -11.17 -4.37
C LYS A 348 40.66 -9.70 -3.97
N ILE A 349 39.43 -9.22 -3.78
CA ILE A 349 39.17 -7.98 -3.05
C ILE A 349 39.10 -8.31 -1.56
N THR A 350 39.83 -7.57 -0.71
CA THR A 350 39.75 -7.70 0.75
C THR A 350 39.16 -6.43 1.35
N ILE A 351 38.17 -6.56 2.24
CA ILE A 351 37.64 -5.43 3.01
C ILE A 351 38.28 -5.39 4.39
N THR A 352 38.80 -4.23 4.75
CA THR A 352 39.42 -3.98 6.04
C THR A 352 38.36 -4.10 7.15
N PRO A 353 38.52 -5.02 8.13
CA PRO A 353 37.54 -5.20 9.19
C PRO A 353 37.25 -3.91 9.97
N GLY A 354 35.96 -3.65 10.23
CA GLY A 354 35.48 -2.48 10.96
C GLY A 354 35.24 -1.24 10.11
N GLN A 355 35.75 -1.19 8.87
CA GLN A 355 35.44 -0.12 7.92
C GLN A 355 34.11 -0.40 7.22
N ARG A 356 33.32 0.65 6.94
CA ARG A 356 32.10 0.54 6.13
C ARG A 356 32.42 0.84 4.67
N VAL A 357 32.18 -0.12 3.79
CA VAL A 357 32.46 -0.01 2.35
C VAL A 357 31.18 -0.30 1.57
N VAL A 358 30.88 0.58 0.61
CA VAL A 358 29.75 0.41 -0.31
C VAL A 358 30.25 0.44 -1.75
N PHE A 359 29.98 -0.64 -2.49
CA PHE A 359 30.20 -0.70 -3.92
C PHE A 359 28.89 -0.47 -4.66
N TYR A 360 28.89 0.52 -5.56
CA TYR A 360 27.87 0.71 -6.59
C TYR A 360 28.39 0.11 -7.90
N VAL A 361 27.92 -1.09 -8.24
CA VAL A 361 28.43 -1.85 -9.39
C VAL A 361 27.49 -1.69 -10.59
N ARG A 362 28.00 -1.15 -11.70
CA ARG A 362 27.18 -0.91 -12.91
C ARG A 362 27.06 -2.10 -13.85
N GLY A 363 28.02 -3.02 -13.78
CA GLY A 363 28.14 -4.20 -14.63
C GLY A 363 28.17 -5.47 -13.80
N ASN A 364 28.94 -6.47 -14.23
CA ASN A 364 28.98 -7.78 -13.61
C ASN A 364 30.04 -7.88 -12.51
N ILE A 365 29.85 -8.86 -11.63
CA ILE A 365 30.86 -9.29 -10.66
C ILE A 365 31.22 -10.73 -10.97
N ASN A 366 32.50 -10.99 -11.17
CA ASN A 366 33.06 -12.32 -11.33
C ASN A 366 34.40 -12.37 -10.57
N GLY A 367 34.43 -12.98 -9.39
CA GLY A 367 35.67 -13.01 -8.61
C GLY A 367 35.47 -13.20 -7.11
N ALA A 368 36.58 -13.26 -6.39
CA ALA A 368 36.63 -13.42 -4.94
C ALA A 368 36.55 -12.09 -4.19
N ILE A 369 35.67 -12.04 -3.19
CA ILE A 369 35.57 -10.92 -2.25
C ILE A 369 35.63 -11.48 -0.84
N GLU A 370 36.59 -11.01 -0.06
CA GLU A 370 36.82 -11.39 1.32
C GLU A 370 36.42 -10.24 2.24
N HIS A 371 35.54 -10.53 3.19
CA HIS A 371 35.27 -9.67 4.32
C HIS A 371 35.03 -10.57 5.53
N ALA A 372 35.98 -10.58 6.46
CA ALA A 372 35.96 -11.45 7.63
C ALA A 372 36.15 -10.63 8.90
N CYS A 373 35.09 -10.40 9.64
CA CYS A 373 35.10 -9.59 10.85
C CYS A 373 35.83 -10.24 12.02
N GLY A 374 35.80 -11.57 12.14
CA GLY A 374 36.43 -12.28 13.26
C GLY A 374 35.98 -11.69 14.61
N SER A 375 36.93 -11.18 15.39
CA SER A 375 36.70 -10.47 16.66
C SER A 375 36.92 -8.94 16.56
N ALA A 376 37.05 -8.39 15.35
CA ALA A 376 37.32 -6.98 15.14
C ALA A 376 36.16 -6.12 15.65
N THR A 377 36.48 -5.15 16.51
CA THR A 377 35.50 -4.21 17.07
C THR A 377 34.87 -3.36 15.97
N GLY A 378 33.54 -3.22 15.98
CA GLY A 378 32.81 -2.42 15.00
C GLY A 378 32.70 -3.05 13.61
N CYS A 379 33.23 -4.26 13.42
CA CYS A 379 33.01 -5.02 12.20
C CYS A 379 31.74 -5.85 12.31
N LYS A 380 30.84 -5.65 11.35
CA LYS A 380 29.59 -6.39 11.20
C LYS A 380 29.42 -6.84 9.76
N PRO A 381 28.60 -7.87 9.50
CA PRO A 381 28.26 -8.29 8.14
C PRO A 381 27.67 -7.19 7.25
N GLY A 382 26.95 -6.22 7.84
CA GLY A 382 26.41 -5.08 7.10
C GLY A 382 27.43 -3.98 6.76
N ASN A 383 28.70 -4.11 7.16
CA ASN A 383 29.74 -3.14 6.84
C ASN A 383 30.13 -3.15 5.35
N LEU A 384 30.06 -4.30 4.68
CA LEU A 384 30.21 -4.40 3.24
C LEU A 384 28.83 -4.44 2.58
N GLN A 385 28.54 -3.48 1.71
CA GLN A 385 27.29 -3.42 0.95
C GLN A 385 27.60 -3.31 -0.54
N ILE A 386 26.89 -4.08 -1.36
CA ILE A 386 27.04 -4.09 -2.81
C ILE A 386 25.68 -3.81 -3.43
N TYR A 387 25.57 -2.69 -4.14
CA TYR A 387 24.39 -2.29 -4.90
C TYR A 387 24.71 -2.41 -6.39
N ALA A 388 24.03 -3.29 -7.11
CA ALA A 388 24.27 -3.48 -8.54
C ALA A 388 23.04 -3.12 -9.38
N ASN A 389 23.22 -2.29 -10.41
CA ASN A 389 22.11 -1.64 -11.12
C ASN A 389 22.08 -1.82 -12.65
N ASN A 390 23.00 -2.61 -13.21
CA ASN A 390 23.07 -2.92 -14.65
C ASN A 390 23.03 -1.69 -15.57
N GLU A 391 23.61 -0.55 -15.15
CA GLU A 391 23.74 0.66 -15.98
C GLU A 391 24.52 0.41 -17.28
N LEU A 392 25.39 -0.61 -17.30
CA LEU A 392 26.10 -1.02 -18.52
C LEU A 392 25.25 -1.88 -19.48
N ALA A 393 23.98 -2.10 -19.16
CA ALA A 393 22.99 -2.77 -20.00
C ALA A 393 23.41 -4.19 -20.46
N SER A 394 24.00 -4.99 -19.56
CA SER A 394 24.21 -6.41 -19.81
C SER A 394 22.86 -7.09 -20.06
N THR A 395 22.79 -7.93 -21.09
CA THR A 395 21.59 -8.73 -21.40
C THR A 395 21.38 -9.88 -20.41
N ALA A 396 22.44 -10.27 -19.69
CA ALA A 396 22.44 -11.29 -18.66
C ALA A 396 23.31 -10.81 -17.50
N PRO A 397 22.82 -9.86 -16.69
CA PRO A 397 23.56 -9.33 -15.55
C PRO A 397 23.77 -10.41 -14.48
N GLN A 398 25.00 -10.57 -14.03
CA GLN A 398 25.42 -11.68 -13.17
C GLN A 398 26.38 -11.22 -12.06
N ILE A 399 26.17 -11.76 -10.86
CA ILE A 399 27.11 -11.72 -9.75
C ILE A 399 27.51 -13.16 -9.43
N CYS A 400 28.72 -13.52 -9.82
CA CYS A 400 29.37 -14.77 -9.49
C CYS A 400 30.48 -14.53 -8.46
N LEU A 401 30.21 -14.91 -7.21
CA LEU A 401 31.19 -14.87 -6.14
C LEU A 401 32.03 -16.15 -6.21
N ARG A 402 33.32 -15.99 -6.45
CA ARG A 402 34.25 -17.09 -6.67
C ARG A 402 35.21 -17.27 -5.49
N GLY A 403 35.75 -18.48 -5.35
CA GLY A 403 36.75 -18.82 -4.34
C GLY A 403 36.21 -19.29 -3.00
N ASP A 404 37.14 -19.62 -2.10
CA ASP A 404 36.91 -20.19 -0.76
C ASP A 404 37.16 -19.17 0.35
N GLN A 405 36.88 -17.88 0.11
CA GLN A 405 37.02 -16.83 1.10
C GLN A 405 35.72 -16.57 1.85
N LYS A 406 35.86 -16.23 3.14
CA LYS A 406 34.74 -15.84 3.97
C LYS A 406 34.22 -14.48 3.53
N LEU A 407 32.91 -14.43 3.29
CA LEU A 407 32.21 -13.20 2.91
C LEU A 407 31.16 -12.85 3.95
N GLU A 408 31.24 -11.65 4.50
CA GLU A 408 30.21 -11.08 5.34
C GLU A 408 29.68 -9.80 4.67
N ALA A 409 28.51 -9.85 4.03
CA ALA A 409 28.07 -8.75 3.17
C ALA A 409 26.55 -8.63 3.02
N PHE A 410 26.09 -7.45 2.62
CA PHE A 410 24.77 -7.24 2.03
C PHE A 410 24.90 -7.03 0.52
N ILE A 411 24.23 -7.85 -0.29
CA ILE A 411 24.21 -7.70 -1.75
C ILE A 411 22.77 -7.42 -2.17
N PHE A 412 22.55 -6.30 -2.87
CA PHE A 412 21.27 -5.96 -3.48
C PHE A 412 21.44 -5.62 -4.96
N ALA A 413 20.94 -6.54 -5.79
CA ALA A 413 21.15 -6.56 -7.23
C ALA A 413 19.89 -7.10 -7.93
N PRO A 414 18.77 -6.33 -7.92
CA PRO A 414 17.43 -6.81 -8.23
C PRO A 414 17.28 -7.46 -9.62
N ASP A 415 18.09 -7.05 -10.59
CA ASP A 415 18.04 -7.56 -11.96
C ASP A 415 19.03 -8.71 -12.23
N TYR A 416 19.91 -9.02 -11.28
CA TYR A 416 21.04 -9.91 -11.48
C TYR A 416 20.73 -11.34 -11.09
N SER A 417 21.23 -12.28 -11.89
CA SER A 417 21.43 -13.65 -11.43
C SER A 417 22.56 -13.69 -10.41
N LEU A 418 22.33 -14.32 -9.27
CA LEU A 418 23.31 -14.46 -8.19
C LEU A 418 23.84 -15.89 -8.14
N GLY A 419 25.11 -16.05 -7.79
CA GLY A 419 25.74 -17.34 -7.59
C GLY A 419 26.99 -17.22 -6.75
N LYS A 420 27.35 -18.33 -6.10
CA LYS A 420 28.59 -18.48 -5.36
C LYS A 420 29.19 -19.85 -5.64
N THR A 421 30.48 -19.93 -5.92
CA THR A 421 31.25 -21.19 -5.95
C THR A 421 32.02 -21.37 -4.62
N GLY A 422 32.70 -22.50 -4.46
CA GLY A 422 33.51 -22.78 -3.26
C GLY A 422 32.69 -23.15 -2.02
N ASN A 423 33.40 -23.62 -0.99
CA ASN A 423 32.81 -24.20 0.22
C ASN A 423 32.75 -23.25 1.41
N ASP A 424 33.38 -22.07 1.33
CA ASP A 424 33.43 -21.16 2.48
C ASP A 424 32.11 -20.41 2.70
N THR A 425 32.01 -19.75 3.86
CA THR A 425 30.77 -19.26 4.44
C THR A 425 30.45 -17.85 3.95
N PHE A 426 29.25 -17.68 3.38
CA PHE A 426 28.65 -16.37 3.19
C PHE A 426 27.69 -16.06 4.35
N LEU A 427 28.12 -15.20 5.27
CA LEU A 427 27.30 -14.71 6.38
C LEU A 427 26.72 -13.34 6.02
N GLY A 428 25.50 -13.30 5.49
CA GLY A 428 24.91 -12.03 5.12
C GLY A 428 23.51 -12.11 4.56
N ALA A 429 23.25 -11.30 3.54
CA ALA A 429 22.02 -11.33 2.77
C ALA A 429 22.28 -11.02 1.31
N ALA A 430 21.58 -11.73 0.43
CA ALA A 430 21.73 -11.63 -1.01
C ALA A 430 20.36 -11.47 -1.68
N TRP A 431 20.14 -10.34 -2.32
CA TRP A 431 18.88 -9.96 -2.94
C TRP A 431 19.10 -9.79 -4.45
N GLY A 432 18.39 -10.54 -5.28
CA GLY A 432 18.53 -10.42 -6.73
C GLY A 432 17.43 -11.07 -7.55
N LYS A 433 17.66 -11.35 -8.83
CA LYS A 433 16.62 -11.91 -9.72
C LYS A 433 16.37 -13.39 -9.46
N ASN A 434 17.44 -14.15 -9.33
CA ASN A 434 17.44 -15.59 -9.08
C ASN A 434 18.77 -16.02 -8.46
N TRP A 435 18.85 -17.28 -8.02
CA TRP A 435 20.06 -17.84 -7.42
C TRP A 435 20.48 -19.14 -8.10
N GLY A 436 21.77 -19.27 -8.42
CA GLY A 436 22.40 -20.48 -8.95
C GLY A 436 22.12 -20.72 -10.44
N GLN A 437 21.49 -19.78 -11.15
CA GLN A 437 21.15 -19.91 -12.58
C GLN A 437 22.22 -19.27 -13.49
N ILE A 438 23.50 -19.45 -13.16
CA ILE A 438 24.64 -18.87 -13.87
C ILE A 438 25.53 -20.00 -14.39
N SER A 439 25.75 -20.05 -15.71
CA SER A 439 26.69 -21.01 -16.32
C SER A 439 28.12 -20.72 -15.84
N GLY A 440 28.84 -21.74 -15.39
CA GLY A 440 30.21 -21.58 -14.85
C GLY A 440 30.27 -20.95 -13.46
N CYS A 441 29.12 -20.61 -12.86
CA CYS A 441 29.00 -20.27 -11.45
C CYS A 441 27.91 -21.15 -10.78
N PRO A 442 27.97 -22.48 -10.96
CA PRO A 442 27.05 -23.33 -10.25
C PRO A 442 27.30 -23.11 -8.76
N SER A 443 26.24 -22.99 -7.97
CA SER A 443 26.37 -23.23 -6.54
C SER A 443 26.78 -24.68 -6.39
N SER A 444 28.09 -24.97 -6.46
CA SER A 444 28.66 -26.32 -6.56
C SER A 444 28.13 -27.16 -5.40
N THR A 445 27.04 -27.91 -5.58
CA THR A 445 26.81 -29.19 -6.28
C THR A 445 27.06 -30.36 -5.33
N SER A 446 26.08 -31.25 -5.17
CA SER A 446 26.13 -32.56 -4.48
C SER A 446 26.18 -32.65 -2.94
N SER A 447 26.38 -31.57 -2.16
CA SER A 447 26.57 -31.68 -0.69
C SER A 447 25.52 -31.03 0.22
N GLY A 448 24.57 -30.23 -0.32
CA GLY A 448 23.62 -29.51 0.53
C GLY A 448 24.24 -28.43 1.42
N ALA A 449 25.40 -27.89 1.02
CA ALA A 449 26.06 -26.78 1.72
C ALA A 449 25.20 -25.50 1.75
N VAL A 450 25.41 -24.70 2.79
CA VAL A 450 24.72 -23.43 3.00
C VAL A 450 25.29 -22.36 2.09
N ALA A 451 24.46 -21.84 1.19
CA ALA A 451 24.79 -20.77 0.27
C ALA A 451 24.86 -19.40 0.95
N VAL A 452 23.92 -19.10 1.86
CA VAL A 452 23.89 -17.86 2.65
C VAL A 452 23.33 -18.13 4.04
N THR A 453 23.97 -17.57 5.06
CA THR A 453 23.49 -17.55 6.45
C THR A 453 23.11 -16.12 6.85
N GLN A 454 21.87 -15.90 7.29
CA GLN A 454 21.31 -14.61 7.68
C GLN A 454 22.08 -13.98 8.85
N ARG A 455 22.78 -12.87 8.59
CA ARG A 455 23.54 -12.16 9.63
C ARG A 455 23.56 -10.63 9.52
N VAL A 456 23.06 -10.04 8.44
CA VAL A 456 22.96 -8.57 8.30
C VAL A 456 21.75 -8.07 9.09
N GLU A 457 21.91 -6.98 9.83
CA GLU A 457 20.83 -6.34 10.60
C GLU A 457 20.22 -5.17 9.82
N TRP A 458 18.91 -4.91 10.02
CA TRP A 458 18.26 -3.72 9.45
C TRP A 458 18.91 -2.42 9.93
N THR A 459 19.47 -2.41 11.14
CA THR A 459 20.17 -1.27 11.74
C THR A 459 21.50 -0.95 11.06
N ASP A 460 22.04 -1.86 10.25
CA ASP A 460 23.28 -1.64 9.50
C ASP A 460 23.02 -1.03 8.11
N LEU A 461 21.77 -1.00 7.66
CA LEU A 461 21.34 -0.57 6.33
C LEU A 461 20.60 0.77 6.37
N ILE A 462 20.54 1.44 5.22
CA ILE A 462 19.68 2.62 5.07
C ILE A 462 18.20 2.24 5.22
N GLN A 463 17.38 3.15 5.74
CA GLN A 463 15.97 2.86 6.06
C GLN A 463 15.13 2.52 4.83
N ASP A 464 15.44 3.12 3.67
CA ASP A 464 14.70 2.95 2.41
C ASP A 464 14.75 1.53 1.84
N LEU A 465 15.61 0.65 2.39
CA LEU A 465 15.71 -0.74 1.97
C LEU A 465 14.68 -1.66 2.65
N LYS A 466 14.01 -1.20 3.71
CA LYS A 466 12.95 -2.00 4.34
C LYS A 466 11.62 -1.73 3.62
N PRO A 467 11.04 -2.73 2.93
CA PRO A 467 9.75 -2.54 2.26
C PRO A 467 8.64 -2.31 3.28
N GLN A 468 7.64 -1.53 2.88
CA GLN A 468 6.45 -1.26 3.67
C GLN A 468 5.31 -2.21 3.29
N PHE A 469 4.56 -2.63 4.29
CA PHE A 469 3.44 -3.56 4.15
C PHE A 469 2.14 -2.91 4.63
N PRO A 470 1.57 -1.98 3.84
CA PRO A 470 0.39 -1.25 4.27
C PRO A 470 -0.77 -2.20 4.54
N ARG A 471 -1.43 -1.98 5.67
CA ARG A 471 -2.68 -2.65 6.04
C ARG A 471 -3.60 -1.64 6.69
N LEU A 472 -4.87 -1.65 6.31
CA LEU A 472 -5.87 -0.84 6.99
C LEU A 472 -6.06 -1.37 8.42
N GLY A 473 -5.99 -0.47 9.40
CA GLY A 473 -6.44 -0.73 10.75
C GLY A 473 -7.94 -0.48 10.91
N ASN A 474 -8.41 -0.56 12.16
CA ASN A 474 -9.79 -0.22 12.48
C ASN A 474 -10.01 1.29 12.35
N ILE A 475 -11.21 1.72 11.94
CA ILE A 475 -11.58 3.14 11.87
C ILE A 475 -11.31 3.78 13.25
N ALA A 476 -10.45 4.79 13.26
CA ALA A 476 -10.06 5.51 14.47
C ALA A 476 -11.00 6.67 14.78
N ASN A 477 -11.50 7.33 13.72
CA ASN A 477 -12.47 8.41 13.84
C ASN A 477 -13.57 8.26 12.79
N TRP A 478 -14.80 8.57 13.18
CA TRP A 478 -15.97 8.63 12.31
C TRP A 478 -16.74 9.90 12.63
N CYS A 479 -17.00 10.71 11.63
CA CYS A 479 -17.63 12.00 11.83
C CYS A 479 -18.53 12.36 10.64
N GLU A 480 -19.69 12.92 10.95
CA GLU A 480 -20.63 13.45 9.96
C GLU A 480 -20.43 14.96 9.83
N GLU A 481 -20.40 15.47 8.60
CA GLU A 481 -20.20 16.89 8.32
C GLU A 481 -21.33 17.48 7.48
N PRO A 482 -21.58 18.80 7.60
CA PRO A 482 -22.46 19.50 6.67
C PRO A 482 -22.00 19.33 5.21
N ILE A 483 -22.96 19.26 4.29
CA ILE A 483 -22.70 19.09 2.85
C ILE A 483 -22.02 20.33 2.24
N ASP A 484 -22.29 21.50 2.80
CA ASP A 484 -21.78 22.81 2.34
C ASP A 484 -20.35 23.09 2.84
N THR A 485 -19.76 22.17 3.60
CA THR A 485 -18.37 22.26 4.04
C THR A 485 -17.44 22.31 2.83
N ALA A 486 -16.63 23.36 2.73
CA ALA A 486 -15.75 23.57 1.59
C ALA A 486 -14.76 22.39 1.41
N PRO A 487 -14.41 22.01 0.17
CA PRO A 487 -13.40 20.98 -0.06
C PRO A 487 -12.08 21.33 0.66
N GLY A 488 -11.62 20.45 1.56
CA GLY A 488 -10.40 20.66 2.35
C GLY A 488 -10.56 21.39 3.69
N ALA A 489 -11.77 21.81 4.06
CA ALA A 489 -12.08 22.40 5.36
C ALA A 489 -12.88 21.40 6.23
N SER A 490 -12.28 20.29 6.62
CA SER A 490 -12.92 19.31 7.53
C SER A 490 -13.26 19.98 8.87
N GLU A 491 -14.52 19.88 9.32
CA GLU A 491 -14.92 20.24 10.69
C GLU A 491 -14.59 19.12 11.68
N CYS A 492 -14.32 17.92 11.16
CA CYS A 492 -13.87 16.74 11.85
C CYS A 492 -12.34 16.68 11.82
N ASN A 493 -11.68 17.45 12.69
CA ASN A 493 -10.24 17.29 12.97
C ASN A 493 -10.03 16.36 14.16
#